data_AF-A0A3D1QDJ1-F1
#
_entry.id   AF-A0A3D1QDJ1-F1
#
_cell.length_a   1.000
_cell.length_b   1.000
_cell.length_c   1.000
_cell.angle_alpha   90.00
_cell.angle_beta   90.00
_cell.angle_gamma   90.00
#
_symmetry.space_group_name_H-M   'P 1'
#
loop_
_entity.id
_entity.type
_entity.pdbx_description
1 polymer ?
#
loop_
_entity_poly.entity_id
_entity_poly.type
_entity_poly.pdbx_seq_one_letter_code
_entity_poly.pdbx_strand_id
1 'polypeptide(L)'
;MSEWRYDFEEIAEVLEGLIESWYMFYVIVDKEGYIKNMNQTLLQAMELRKEDVVGKYILEVIPDCQLPRVLKTGRSVSADICCINGKETIVTALPIVHKGEVIGALSRSLFLDMSGAQAIMKRLQQTEQEFSVILDTLFENPHLGFVMVDRDGIITHINTPFLQCLGDLPKESVINRYILDVIPNSELPEVLRTGRIDKAKLWYINGQETLVTRMPIKMEGEVVGAIGHYFMLDMSGARPCEKF
;
A
#
# COMPACT_ATOMS: atom_id res chain seq x y z
N MET A 1 -15.90 23.84 29.82
CA MET A 1 -14.91 24.27 28.82
C MET A 1 -13.83 23.20 28.67
N SER A 2 -13.94 22.42 27.59
CA SER A 2 -12.83 21.94 26.74
C SER A 2 -13.48 21.10 25.64
N GLU A 3 -14.26 21.77 24.79
CA GLU A 3 -14.65 21.26 23.48
C GLU A 3 -13.40 21.20 22.61
N TRP A 4 -13.13 20.02 22.04
CA TRP A 4 -12.18 19.87 20.95
C TRP A 4 -12.70 18.83 19.93
N ARG A 5 -12.40 18.88 18.62
CA ARG A 5 -12.35 20.00 17.64
C ARG A 5 -12.26 19.47 16.18
N TYR A 6 -12.66 18.24 15.89
CA TYR A 6 -12.51 17.66 14.54
C TYR A 6 -13.68 16.71 14.22
N ASP A 7 -14.41 16.99 13.15
CA ASP A 7 -15.47 16.15 12.59
C ASP A 7 -14.93 15.27 11.45
N PHE A 8 -15.81 14.53 10.76
CA PHE A 8 -15.39 13.63 9.68
C PHE A 8 -14.72 14.41 8.54
N GLU A 9 -15.26 15.58 8.19
CA GLU A 9 -14.72 16.45 7.15
C GLU A 9 -13.29 16.86 7.47
N GLU A 10 -12.99 17.30 8.69
CA GLU A 10 -11.62 17.70 9.05
C GLU A 10 -10.64 16.51 9.10
N ILE A 11 -11.09 15.31 9.47
CA ILE A 11 -10.25 14.09 9.41
C ILE A 11 -9.99 13.68 7.96
N ALA A 12 -11.00 13.77 7.10
CA ALA A 12 -10.87 13.47 5.68
C ALA A 12 -9.88 14.42 5.01
N GLU A 13 -9.98 15.73 5.25
CA GLU A 13 -9.04 16.73 4.71
C GLU A 13 -7.57 16.45 5.11
N VAL A 14 -7.34 16.07 6.37
CA VAL A 14 -5.99 15.69 6.83
C VAL A 14 -5.50 14.42 6.13
N LEU A 15 -6.35 13.41 5.99
CA LEU A 15 -5.99 12.17 5.28
C LEU A 15 -5.73 12.41 3.79
N GLU A 16 -6.48 13.32 3.16
CA GLU A 16 -6.27 13.72 1.77
C GLU A 16 -4.89 14.35 1.59
N GLY A 17 -4.53 15.32 2.44
CA GLY A 17 -3.22 15.99 2.38
C GLY A 17 -2.02 15.06 2.64
N LEU A 18 -2.22 13.94 3.34
CA LEU A 18 -1.17 12.94 3.61
C LEU A 18 -1.01 11.88 2.51
N ILE A 19 -1.98 11.78 1.58
CA ILE A 19 -2.08 10.65 0.63
C ILE A 19 -2.14 11.14 -0.82
N GLU A 20 -2.22 12.45 -1.07
CA GLU A 20 -2.26 13.01 -2.41
C GLU A 20 -0.96 12.72 -3.18
N SER A 21 -1.08 11.83 -4.17
CA SER A 21 0.03 11.38 -5.02
C SER A 21 -0.48 11.16 -6.44
N TRP A 22 0.33 11.53 -7.44
CA TRP A 22 0.03 11.29 -8.85
C TRP A 22 0.11 9.81 -9.25
N TYR A 23 0.63 8.95 -8.37
CA TYR A 23 0.92 7.55 -8.68
C TYR A 23 0.07 6.55 -7.89
N MET A 24 -0.61 7.04 -6.84
CA MET A 24 -1.53 6.26 -6.03
C MET A 24 -2.93 6.82 -6.18
N PHE A 25 -3.92 5.95 -6.06
CA PHE A 25 -5.29 6.38 -5.99
C PHE A 25 -5.86 6.16 -4.59
N TYR A 26 -6.87 6.94 -4.22
CA TYR A 26 -7.63 6.68 -3.01
C TYR A 26 -9.10 7.03 -3.17
N VAL A 27 -9.91 6.45 -2.30
CA VAL A 27 -11.33 6.72 -2.13
C VAL A 27 -11.67 6.72 -0.64
N ILE A 28 -12.47 7.69 -0.21
CA ILE A 28 -12.97 7.84 1.15
C ILE A 28 -14.49 7.71 1.11
N VAL A 29 -15.04 6.93 2.04
CA VAL A 29 -16.47 6.74 2.23
C VAL A 29 -16.88 7.09 3.66
N ASP A 30 -18.13 7.53 3.84
CA ASP A 30 -18.75 7.67 5.16
C ASP A 30 -19.12 6.31 5.78
N LYS A 31 -19.70 6.35 6.99
CA LYS A 31 -20.07 5.13 7.74
C LYS A 31 -21.13 4.28 7.03
N GLU A 32 -21.93 4.88 6.15
CA GLU A 32 -22.93 4.21 5.32
C GLU A 32 -22.35 3.67 4.01
N GLY A 33 -21.12 4.03 3.66
CA GLY A 33 -20.42 3.56 2.45
C GLY A 33 -20.65 4.43 1.22
N TYR A 34 -21.15 5.66 1.40
CA TYR A 34 -21.27 6.63 0.31
C TYR A 34 -19.94 7.37 0.12
N ILE A 35 -19.55 7.54 -1.14
CA ILE A 35 -18.30 8.18 -1.52
C ILE A 35 -18.33 9.64 -1.11
N LYS A 36 -17.38 10.02 -0.25
CA LYS A 36 -17.14 11.41 0.15
C LYS A 36 -16.06 12.06 -0.72
N ASN A 37 -15.00 11.30 -1.03
CA ASN A 37 -13.95 11.78 -1.92
C ASN A 37 -13.29 10.64 -2.70
N MET A 38 -12.80 10.97 -3.89
CA MET A 38 -11.97 10.13 -4.76
C MET A 38 -10.94 11.04 -5.39
N ASN A 39 -9.67 10.62 -5.36
CA ASN A 39 -8.62 11.45 -5.92
C ASN A 39 -8.63 11.44 -7.46
N GLN A 40 -7.97 12.44 -8.05
CA GLN A 40 -7.95 12.61 -9.50
C GLN A 40 -7.36 11.39 -10.22
N THR A 41 -6.38 10.73 -9.61
CA THR A 41 -5.76 9.50 -10.12
C THR A 41 -6.79 8.38 -10.29
N LEU A 42 -7.67 8.15 -9.31
CA LEU A 42 -8.75 7.15 -9.41
C LEU A 42 -9.76 7.52 -10.49
N LEU A 43 -10.18 8.80 -10.50
CA LEU A 43 -11.17 9.31 -11.44
C LEU A 43 -10.70 9.14 -12.89
N GLN A 44 -9.44 9.47 -13.17
CA GLN A 44 -8.84 9.27 -14.50
C GLN A 44 -8.73 7.80 -14.86
N ALA A 45 -8.30 6.94 -13.93
CA ALA A 45 -8.19 5.50 -14.17
C ALA A 45 -9.54 4.84 -14.50
N MET A 46 -10.62 5.36 -13.94
CA MET A 46 -11.99 4.89 -14.16
C MET A 46 -12.73 5.64 -15.27
N GLU A 47 -12.13 6.68 -15.85
CA GLU A 47 -12.76 7.57 -16.84
C GLU A 47 -14.05 8.23 -16.31
N LEU A 48 -14.04 8.60 -15.02
CA LEU A 48 -15.18 9.20 -14.31
C LEU A 48 -14.90 10.66 -13.95
N ARG A 49 -15.96 11.43 -13.71
CA ARG A 49 -15.88 12.79 -13.17
C ARG A 49 -16.30 12.79 -11.71
N LYS A 50 -15.68 13.65 -10.89
CA LYS A 50 -15.95 13.74 -9.44
C LYS A 50 -17.44 13.94 -9.13
N GLU A 51 -18.10 14.78 -9.91
CA GLU A 51 -19.54 15.07 -9.80
C GLU A 51 -20.44 13.85 -10.06
N ASP A 52 -19.95 12.86 -10.80
CA ASP A 52 -20.71 11.65 -11.12
C ASP A 52 -20.54 10.55 -10.07
N VAL A 53 -19.65 10.71 -9.08
CA VAL A 53 -19.30 9.66 -8.10
C VAL A 53 -19.55 10.06 -6.66
N VAL A 54 -19.35 11.32 -6.29
CA VAL A 54 -19.56 11.78 -4.91
C VAL A 54 -21.03 11.60 -4.54
N GLY A 55 -21.27 10.98 -3.38
CA GLY A 55 -22.60 10.65 -2.88
C GLY A 55 -23.17 9.33 -3.41
N LYS A 56 -22.49 8.62 -4.31
CA LYS A 56 -22.89 7.25 -4.72
C LYS A 56 -22.35 6.21 -3.75
N TYR A 57 -23.05 5.08 -3.67
CA TYR A 57 -22.60 3.95 -2.87
C TYR A 57 -21.37 3.30 -3.52
N ILE A 58 -20.36 2.95 -2.72
CA ILE A 58 -19.07 2.51 -3.25
C ILE A 58 -19.14 1.30 -4.19
N LEU A 59 -20.04 0.33 -3.93
CA LEU A 59 -20.15 -0.86 -4.77
C LEU A 59 -20.86 -0.60 -6.11
N GLU A 60 -21.54 0.54 -6.26
CA GLU A 60 -22.09 0.97 -7.56
C GLU A 60 -20.99 1.50 -8.49
N VAL A 61 -19.89 2.00 -7.91
CA VAL A 61 -18.74 2.55 -8.64
C VAL A 61 -17.63 1.52 -8.77
N ILE A 62 -17.27 0.84 -7.67
CA ILE A 62 -16.22 -0.18 -7.60
C ILE A 62 -16.81 -1.46 -6.97
N PRO A 63 -17.35 -2.39 -7.77
CA PRO A 63 -18.03 -3.60 -7.27
C PRO A 63 -17.15 -4.52 -6.41
N ASP A 64 -15.84 -4.56 -6.68
CA ASP A 64 -14.89 -5.42 -5.96
C ASP A 64 -14.33 -4.76 -4.68
N CYS A 65 -14.88 -3.62 -4.25
CA CYS A 65 -14.32 -2.87 -3.13
C CYS A 65 -14.62 -3.51 -1.77
N GLN A 66 -13.61 -3.61 -0.90
CA GLN A 66 -13.75 -4.15 0.45
C GLN A 66 -14.18 -3.12 1.52
N LEU A 67 -14.41 -1.86 1.14
CA LEU A 67 -14.78 -0.82 2.11
C LEU A 67 -16.03 -1.17 2.94
N PRO A 68 -17.10 -1.78 2.40
CA PRO A 68 -18.23 -2.22 3.21
C PRO A 68 -17.85 -3.25 4.29
N ARG A 69 -16.87 -4.11 4.03
CA ARG A 69 -16.35 -5.07 5.02
C ARG A 69 -15.59 -4.35 6.13
N VAL A 70 -14.78 -3.35 5.79
CA VAL A 70 -14.05 -2.53 6.77
C VAL A 70 -15.02 -1.78 7.68
N LEU A 71 -16.02 -1.11 7.09
CA LEU A 71 -17.06 -0.39 7.83
C LEU A 71 -17.78 -1.29 8.83
N LYS A 72 -18.16 -2.50 8.40
CA LYS A 72 -18.88 -3.47 9.24
C LYS A 72 -18.02 -4.06 10.36
N THR A 73 -16.75 -4.30 10.10
CA THR A 73 -15.87 -5.06 11.03
C THR A 73 -14.99 -4.16 11.89
N GLY A 74 -14.79 -2.91 11.50
CA GLY A 74 -13.77 -2.03 12.07
C GLY A 74 -12.35 -2.55 11.89
N ARG A 75 -12.13 -3.55 11.02
CA ARG A 75 -10.82 -4.14 10.78
C ARG A 75 -10.28 -3.69 9.43
N SER A 76 -9.05 -3.24 9.44
CA SER A 76 -8.29 -2.90 8.24
C SER A 76 -8.18 -4.10 7.29
N VAL A 77 -8.27 -3.83 5.99
CA VAL A 77 -7.87 -4.74 4.94
C VAL A 77 -6.53 -4.28 4.43
N SER A 78 -5.48 -4.97 4.84
CA SER A 78 -4.15 -4.44 4.64
C SER A 78 -3.67 -4.56 3.18
N ALA A 79 -4.17 -5.55 2.42
CA ALA A 79 -3.99 -5.63 0.97
C ALA A 79 -5.04 -6.58 0.37
N ASP A 80 -5.76 -6.10 -0.64
CA ASP A 80 -6.65 -6.89 -1.48
C ASP A 80 -6.46 -6.55 -2.95
N ILE A 81 -6.80 -7.47 -3.84
CA ILE A 81 -6.85 -7.17 -5.28
C ILE A 81 -8.20 -6.56 -5.60
N CYS A 82 -8.16 -5.35 -6.14
CA CYS A 82 -9.32 -4.66 -6.65
C CYS A 82 -9.17 -4.51 -8.17
N CYS A 83 -10.25 -4.71 -8.91
CA CYS A 83 -10.27 -4.47 -10.34
C CYS A 83 -10.75 -3.04 -10.61
N ILE A 84 -9.89 -2.22 -11.22
CA ILE A 84 -10.21 -0.86 -11.65
C ILE A 84 -10.16 -0.83 -13.17
N ASN A 85 -11.33 -0.70 -13.81
CA ASN A 85 -11.46 -0.66 -15.27
C ASN A 85 -10.74 -1.82 -16.00
N GLY A 86 -10.88 -3.04 -15.48
CA GLY A 86 -10.25 -4.24 -16.05
C GLY A 86 -8.78 -4.45 -15.68
N LYS A 87 -8.18 -3.53 -14.91
CA LYS A 87 -6.80 -3.63 -14.43
C LYS A 87 -6.79 -4.01 -12.95
N GLU A 88 -6.08 -5.08 -12.63
CA GLU A 88 -5.86 -5.48 -11.25
C GLU A 88 -4.88 -4.52 -10.57
N THR A 89 -5.25 -4.07 -9.38
CA THR A 89 -4.40 -3.29 -8.49
C THR A 89 -4.52 -3.79 -7.06
N ILE A 90 -3.52 -3.50 -6.24
CA ILE A 90 -3.57 -3.81 -4.81
C ILE A 90 -4.03 -2.58 -4.06
N VAL A 91 -5.03 -2.77 -3.21
CA VAL A 91 -5.56 -1.74 -2.33
C VAL A 91 -5.46 -2.12 -0.86
N THR A 92 -5.15 -1.14 -0.04
CA THR A 92 -5.26 -1.19 1.42
C THR A 92 -6.50 -0.38 1.81
N ALA A 93 -7.34 -0.92 2.67
CA ALA A 93 -8.49 -0.23 3.24
C ALA A 93 -8.40 -0.13 4.76
N LEU A 94 -8.63 1.06 5.30
CA LEU A 94 -8.47 1.40 6.71
C LEU A 94 -9.79 1.99 7.25
N PRO A 95 -10.25 1.60 8.44
CA PRO A 95 -11.39 2.25 9.07
C PRO A 95 -10.99 3.64 9.56
N ILE A 96 -11.87 4.61 9.39
CA ILE A 96 -11.74 5.94 10.01
C ILE A 96 -12.49 5.86 11.34
N VAL A 97 -11.75 5.91 12.45
CA VAL A 97 -12.30 5.70 13.80
C VAL A 97 -12.24 7.00 14.59
N HIS A 98 -13.37 7.40 15.16
CA HIS A 98 -13.48 8.53 16.07
C HIS A 98 -14.19 8.11 17.36
N LYS A 99 -13.57 8.34 18.52
CA LYS A 99 -14.09 7.93 19.84
C LYS A 99 -14.44 6.43 19.94
N GLY A 100 -13.69 5.58 19.24
CA GLY A 100 -13.91 4.13 19.22
C GLY A 100 -15.03 3.68 18.28
N GLU A 101 -15.67 4.60 17.56
CA GLU A 101 -16.68 4.31 16.56
C GLU A 101 -16.12 4.47 15.15
N VAL A 102 -16.47 3.54 14.25
CA VAL A 102 -16.13 3.65 12.82
C VAL A 102 -17.06 4.69 12.19
N ILE A 103 -16.51 5.83 11.79
CA ILE A 103 -17.25 6.94 11.17
C ILE A 103 -17.09 6.99 9.64
N GLY A 104 -16.25 6.11 9.09
CA GLY A 104 -16.05 5.96 7.66
C GLY A 104 -14.91 5.00 7.35
N ALA A 105 -14.48 4.96 6.10
CA ALA A 105 -13.34 4.14 5.69
C ALA A 105 -12.61 4.77 4.49
N LEU A 106 -11.31 4.50 4.40
CA LEU A 106 -10.41 4.94 3.35
C LEU A 106 -9.89 3.70 2.64
N SER A 107 -9.89 3.68 1.30
CA SER A 107 -9.14 2.72 0.50
C SER A 107 -8.09 3.47 -0.32
N ARG A 108 -6.87 2.96 -0.37
CA ARG A 108 -5.76 3.49 -1.17
C ARG A 108 -5.09 2.38 -1.95
N SER A 109 -4.58 2.68 -3.13
CA SER A 109 -3.74 1.75 -3.87
C SER A 109 -2.29 1.77 -3.39
N LEU A 110 -1.57 0.67 -3.64
CA LEU A 110 -0.12 0.61 -3.53
C LEU A 110 0.56 1.12 -4.82
N PHE A 111 -0.08 0.88 -5.96
CA PHE A 111 0.31 1.35 -7.29
C PHE A 111 -0.96 1.61 -8.13
N LEU A 112 -0.86 2.41 -9.18
CA LEU A 112 -1.94 2.60 -10.16
C LEU A 112 -2.40 1.27 -10.79
N ASP A 113 -1.45 0.50 -11.31
CA ASP A 113 -1.64 -0.85 -11.84
C ASP A 113 -0.30 -1.61 -11.85
N MET A 114 -0.34 -2.89 -12.22
CA MET A 114 0.85 -3.74 -12.38
C MET A 114 1.84 -3.23 -13.43
N SER A 115 1.38 -2.45 -14.42
CA SER A 115 2.23 -1.82 -15.42
C SER A 115 3.01 -0.64 -14.83
N GLY A 116 2.46 0.04 -13.82
CA GLY A 116 3.15 1.07 -13.04
C GLY A 116 4.39 0.51 -12.36
N ALA A 117 4.29 -0.66 -11.72
CA ALA A 117 5.44 -1.35 -11.14
C ALA A 117 6.51 -1.73 -12.21
N GLN A 118 6.07 -2.12 -13.42
CA GLN A 118 6.97 -2.41 -14.54
C GLN A 118 7.64 -1.15 -15.11
N ALA A 119 6.89 -0.06 -15.25
CA ALA A 119 7.38 1.23 -15.74
C ALA A 119 8.44 1.82 -14.81
N ILE A 120 8.27 1.64 -13.50
CA ILE A 120 9.26 1.97 -12.47
C ILE A 120 10.58 1.22 -12.77
N MET A 121 10.54 -0.09 -12.97
CA MET A 121 11.74 -0.90 -13.23
C MET A 121 12.45 -0.56 -14.53
N LYS A 122 11.71 -0.28 -15.61
CA LYS A 122 12.31 0.12 -16.89
C LYS A 122 13.10 1.44 -16.77
N ARG A 123 12.64 2.35 -15.91
CA ARG A 123 13.31 3.64 -15.64
C ARG A 123 14.47 3.51 -14.65
N LEU A 124 14.40 2.58 -13.70
CA LEU A 124 15.51 2.26 -12.78
C LEU A 124 16.78 1.82 -13.52
N GLN A 125 16.65 1.20 -14.70
CA GLN A 125 17.80 0.84 -15.55
C GLN A 125 18.44 2.04 -16.26
N GLN A 126 17.80 3.22 -16.29
CA GLN A 126 18.19 4.32 -17.18
C GLN A 126 18.63 5.62 -16.45
N THR A 127 18.26 5.82 -15.17
CA THR A 127 18.74 6.97 -14.37
C THR A 127 18.67 6.67 -12.85
N GLU A 128 19.80 6.39 -12.19
CA GLU A 128 19.82 5.94 -10.77
C GLU A 128 19.43 7.02 -9.74
N GLN A 129 19.81 8.29 -9.96
CA GLN A 129 19.81 9.28 -8.87
C GLN A 129 18.48 10.05 -8.70
N GLU A 130 17.87 10.51 -9.79
CA GLU A 130 16.63 11.31 -9.72
C GLU A 130 15.42 10.48 -9.26
N PHE A 131 15.49 9.16 -9.41
CA PHE A 131 14.36 8.26 -9.14
C PHE A 131 14.38 7.63 -7.75
N SER A 132 15.55 7.47 -7.09
CA SER A 132 15.57 7.09 -5.66
C SER A 132 14.80 8.12 -4.82
N VAL A 133 14.93 9.41 -5.16
CA VAL A 133 14.15 10.49 -4.54
C VAL A 133 12.65 10.34 -4.81
N ILE A 134 12.26 9.90 -6.01
CA ILE A 134 10.85 9.64 -6.34
C ILE A 134 10.33 8.42 -5.56
N LEU A 135 11.09 7.33 -5.42
CA LEU A 135 10.67 6.19 -4.61
C LEU A 135 10.60 6.53 -3.12
N ASP A 136 11.58 7.28 -2.62
CA ASP A 136 11.56 7.73 -1.23
C ASP A 136 10.36 8.66 -0.98
N THR A 137 10.01 9.57 -1.92
CA THR A 137 8.80 10.43 -1.83
C THR A 137 7.48 9.68 -2.04
N LEU A 138 7.43 8.68 -2.93
CA LEU A 138 6.28 7.79 -3.13
C LEU A 138 5.92 7.00 -1.86
N PHE A 139 6.93 6.72 -1.04
CA PHE A 139 6.81 5.96 0.20
C PHE A 139 7.25 6.81 1.41
N GLU A 140 6.96 8.12 1.40
CA GLU A 140 7.04 9.02 2.57
C GLU A 140 5.94 8.67 3.59
N ASN A 141 5.96 7.44 4.07
CA ASN A 141 5.11 6.98 5.13
C ASN A 141 5.95 6.11 6.07
N PRO A 142 6.03 6.47 7.36
CA PRO A 142 6.84 5.73 8.32
C PRO A 142 6.38 4.27 8.51
N HIS A 143 5.16 3.92 8.08
CA HIS A 143 4.61 2.58 8.16
C HIS A 143 4.74 1.78 6.84
N LEU A 144 5.27 2.37 5.77
CA LEU A 144 5.42 1.70 4.47
C LEU A 144 6.90 1.43 4.17
N GLY A 145 7.28 0.17 4.31
CA GLY A 145 8.54 -0.35 3.82
C GLY A 145 8.43 -0.89 2.39
N PHE A 146 9.48 -0.77 1.60
CA PHE A 146 9.61 -1.53 0.36
C PHE A 146 11.04 -2.03 0.16
N VAL A 147 11.16 -3.13 -0.58
CA VAL A 147 12.43 -3.64 -1.10
C VAL A 147 12.25 -4.09 -2.54
N MET A 148 13.24 -3.83 -3.38
CA MET A 148 13.27 -4.31 -4.76
C MET A 148 14.51 -5.16 -4.97
N VAL A 149 14.33 -6.25 -5.70
CA VAL A 149 15.40 -7.16 -6.10
C VAL A 149 15.42 -7.33 -7.61
N ASP A 150 16.62 -7.54 -8.16
CA ASP A 150 16.78 -7.94 -9.56
C ASP A 150 16.41 -9.43 -9.78
N ARG A 151 16.65 -9.92 -10.99
CA ARG A 151 16.37 -11.32 -11.39
C ARG A 151 17.12 -12.37 -10.55
N ASP A 152 18.28 -12.00 -10.02
CA ASP A 152 19.16 -12.88 -9.24
C ASP A 152 18.88 -12.76 -7.74
N GLY A 153 17.89 -11.93 -7.36
CA GLY A 153 17.50 -11.69 -5.97
C GLY A 153 18.43 -10.73 -5.23
N ILE A 154 19.24 -9.96 -5.95
CA ILE A 154 20.11 -8.93 -5.39
C ILE A 154 19.29 -7.67 -5.11
N ILE A 155 19.42 -7.13 -3.90
CA ILE A 155 18.71 -5.92 -3.48
C ILE A 155 19.24 -4.72 -4.26
N THR A 156 18.37 -4.13 -5.07
CA THR A 156 18.68 -2.92 -5.84
C THR A 156 18.20 -1.67 -5.11
N HIS A 157 17.06 -1.75 -4.41
CA HIS A 157 16.47 -0.62 -3.70
C HIS A 157 15.82 -1.07 -2.40
N ILE A 158 15.87 -0.21 -1.40
CA ILE A 158 15.21 -0.35 -0.11
C ILE A 158 15.01 1.04 0.48
N ASN A 159 13.86 1.30 1.09
CA ASN A 159 13.60 2.59 1.74
C ASN A 159 13.91 2.57 3.24
N THR A 160 14.02 3.78 3.79
CA THR A 160 14.35 4.02 5.20
C THR A 160 13.39 3.34 6.18
N PRO A 161 12.05 3.42 6.03
CA PRO A 161 11.14 2.71 6.94
C PRO A 161 11.41 1.20 7.00
N PHE A 162 11.76 0.56 5.88
CA PHE A 162 12.06 -0.86 5.89
C PHE A 162 13.43 -1.17 6.51
N LEU A 163 14.44 -0.34 6.28
CA LEU A 163 15.74 -0.46 6.96
C LEU A 163 15.59 -0.35 8.49
N GLN A 164 14.76 0.58 8.95
CA GLN A 164 14.43 0.75 10.37
C GLN A 164 13.72 -0.50 10.93
N CYS A 165 12.73 -1.04 10.19
CA CYS A 165 12.05 -2.29 10.56
C CYS A 165 13.02 -3.48 10.70
N LEU A 166 14.06 -3.52 9.85
CA LEU A 166 15.09 -4.56 9.87
C LEU A 166 16.14 -4.37 10.98
N GLY A 167 15.99 -3.36 11.84
CA GLY A 167 16.90 -3.09 12.96
C GLY A 167 17.85 -1.93 12.70
N ASP A 168 17.41 -0.93 11.93
CA ASP A 168 18.16 0.29 11.61
C ASP A 168 19.49 0.01 10.89
N LEU A 169 19.42 -0.85 9.87
CA LEU A 169 20.58 -1.21 9.07
C LEU A 169 21.03 -0.04 8.17
N PRO A 170 22.35 0.22 8.03
CA PRO A 170 22.83 1.20 7.07
C PRO A 170 22.56 0.72 5.64
N LYS A 171 21.99 1.59 4.80
CA LYS A 171 21.55 1.25 3.42
C LYS A 171 22.68 0.61 2.61
N GLU A 172 23.89 1.14 2.75
CA GLU A 172 25.09 0.68 2.05
C GLU A 172 25.50 -0.75 2.41
N SER A 173 25.08 -1.24 3.59
CA SER A 173 25.32 -2.63 4.02
C SER A 173 24.29 -3.63 3.52
N VAL A 174 23.24 -3.15 2.84
CA VAL A 174 22.08 -3.92 2.37
C VAL A 174 22.01 -3.93 0.85
N ILE A 175 22.24 -2.79 0.20
CA ILE A 175 22.29 -2.69 -1.26
C ILE A 175 23.36 -3.63 -1.84
N ASN A 176 23.09 -4.20 -3.01
CA ASN A 176 23.95 -5.16 -3.71
C ASN A 176 24.19 -6.48 -2.98
N ARG A 177 23.39 -6.79 -1.95
CA ARG A 177 23.41 -8.11 -1.29
C ARG A 177 22.24 -8.96 -1.73
N TYR A 178 22.42 -10.27 -1.65
CA TYR A 178 21.34 -11.20 -1.89
C TYR A 178 20.28 -11.09 -0.79
N ILE A 179 19.01 -11.13 -1.18
CA ILE A 179 17.87 -10.87 -0.29
C ILE A 179 17.83 -11.79 0.93
N LEU A 180 18.23 -13.07 0.81
CA LEU A 180 18.23 -13.99 1.95
C LEU A 180 19.38 -13.74 2.93
N ASP A 181 20.44 -13.05 2.51
CA ASP A 181 21.54 -12.68 3.41
C ASP A 181 21.17 -11.52 4.34
N VAL A 182 20.17 -10.73 3.95
CA VAL A 182 19.63 -9.60 4.72
C VAL A 182 18.31 -9.99 5.39
N ILE A 183 17.48 -10.75 4.69
CA ILE A 183 16.14 -11.14 5.09
C ILE A 183 15.97 -12.66 4.88
N PRO A 184 16.44 -13.51 5.83
CA PRO A 184 16.55 -14.96 5.64
C PRO A 184 15.26 -15.70 5.31
N ASN A 185 14.10 -15.15 5.71
CA ASN A 185 12.79 -15.76 5.46
C ASN A 185 12.01 -15.06 4.33
N SER A 186 12.68 -14.28 3.47
CA SER A 186 12.03 -13.61 2.34
C SER A 186 11.54 -14.63 1.30
N GLU A 187 10.29 -14.50 0.87
CA GLU A 187 9.76 -15.29 -0.24
C GLU A 187 9.96 -14.64 -1.62
N LEU A 188 10.71 -13.52 -1.70
CA LEU A 188 11.01 -12.88 -2.99
C LEU A 188 11.70 -13.81 -4.00
N PRO A 189 12.65 -14.69 -3.62
CA PRO A 189 13.22 -15.67 -4.55
C PRO A 189 12.18 -16.61 -5.18
N GLU A 190 11.16 -16.98 -4.42
CA GLU A 190 10.10 -17.86 -4.90
C GLU A 190 9.15 -17.10 -5.85
N VAL A 191 8.88 -15.82 -5.58
CA VAL A 191 8.15 -14.93 -6.49
C VAL A 191 8.90 -14.73 -7.81
N LEU A 192 10.22 -14.54 -7.75
CA LEU A 192 11.09 -14.47 -8.93
C LEU A 192 10.98 -15.74 -9.79
N ARG A 193 11.07 -16.91 -9.14
CA ARG A 193 11.04 -18.21 -9.80
C ARG A 193 9.69 -18.56 -10.41
N THR A 194 8.60 -18.26 -9.71
CA THR A 194 7.25 -18.70 -10.10
C THR A 194 6.49 -17.65 -10.90
N GLY A 195 6.89 -16.37 -10.82
CA GLY A 195 6.13 -15.27 -11.39
C GLY A 195 4.74 -15.12 -10.78
N ARG A 196 4.51 -15.68 -9.57
CA ARG A 196 3.27 -15.56 -8.80
C ARG A 196 3.23 -14.26 -8.01
N ILE A 197 2.02 -13.78 -7.75
CA ILE A 197 1.80 -12.66 -6.84
C ILE A 197 1.46 -13.24 -5.46
N ASP A 198 2.28 -12.91 -4.46
CA ASP A 198 1.95 -13.23 -3.07
C ASP A 198 1.03 -12.12 -2.54
N LYS A 199 -0.26 -12.42 -2.45
CA LYS A 199 -1.26 -11.51 -1.86
C LYS A 199 -1.14 -11.53 -0.34
N ALA A 200 -0.74 -10.41 0.26
CA ALA A 200 -1.07 -10.02 1.63
C ALA A 200 -0.85 -11.09 2.71
N LYS A 201 0.39 -11.54 2.88
CA LYS A 201 0.76 -12.45 3.98
C LYS A 201 1.06 -11.65 5.24
N LEU A 202 0.42 -12.00 6.36
CA LEU A 202 0.84 -11.50 7.67
C LEU A 202 2.19 -12.13 8.02
N TRP A 203 3.15 -11.29 8.39
CA TRP A 203 4.50 -11.72 8.73
C TRP A 203 5.01 -10.94 9.94
N TYR A 204 5.89 -11.56 10.73
CA TYR A 204 6.53 -10.91 11.86
C TYR A 204 7.97 -10.59 11.50
N ILE A 205 8.32 -9.31 11.47
CA ILE A 205 9.69 -8.83 11.22
C ILE A 205 10.15 -8.14 12.50
N ASN A 206 11.18 -8.67 13.16
CA ASN A 206 11.71 -8.12 14.42
C ASN A 206 10.64 -7.87 15.51
N GLY A 207 9.62 -8.72 15.59
CA GLY A 207 8.51 -8.59 16.53
C GLY A 207 7.41 -7.61 16.10
N GLN A 208 7.60 -6.89 14.99
CA GLN A 208 6.56 -6.05 14.37
C GLN A 208 5.67 -6.89 13.46
N GLU A 209 4.35 -6.79 13.66
CA GLU A 209 3.38 -7.33 12.69
C GLU A 209 3.43 -6.49 11.41
N THR A 210 3.73 -7.18 10.30
CA THR A 210 3.93 -6.58 9.00
C THR A 210 3.11 -7.34 7.97
N LEU A 211 2.28 -6.62 7.23
CA LEU A 211 1.65 -7.19 6.05
C LEU A 211 2.61 -7.09 4.87
N VAL A 212 2.82 -8.22 4.18
CA VAL A 212 3.69 -8.29 3.02
C VAL A 212 2.91 -8.59 1.77
N THR A 213 3.15 -7.81 0.73
CA THR A 213 2.77 -8.15 -0.63
C THR A 213 4.03 -8.23 -1.48
N ARG A 214 4.16 -9.27 -2.30
CA ARG A 214 5.32 -9.46 -3.17
C ARG A 214 4.86 -9.69 -4.59
N MET A 215 5.50 -8.99 -5.52
CA MET A 215 5.09 -8.98 -6.91
C MET A 215 6.28 -9.19 -7.83
N PRO A 216 6.17 -10.08 -8.83
CA PRO A 216 7.17 -10.22 -9.85
C PRO A 216 7.06 -9.04 -10.81
N ILE A 217 8.21 -8.52 -11.19
CA ILE A 217 8.32 -7.51 -12.23
C ILE A 217 8.59 -8.26 -13.52
N LYS A 218 7.70 -8.09 -14.50
CA LYS A 218 7.81 -8.74 -15.82
C LYS A 218 8.13 -7.71 -16.90
N MET A 219 9.04 -8.04 -17.81
CA MET A 219 9.33 -7.27 -19.02
C MET A 219 9.26 -8.22 -20.20
N GLU A 220 8.44 -7.90 -21.20
CA GLU A 220 8.21 -8.75 -22.38
C GLU A 220 7.78 -10.18 -22.03
N GLY A 221 7.08 -10.36 -20.90
CA GLY A 221 6.62 -11.66 -20.40
C GLY A 221 7.57 -12.36 -19.44
N GLU A 222 8.84 -11.95 -19.40
CA GLU A 222 9.89 -12.55 -18.57
C GLU A 222 10.03 -11.85 -17.21
N VAL A 223 10.28 -12.60 -16.14
CA VAL A 223 10.52 -12.01 -14.81
C VAL A 223 11.93 -11.41 -14.76
N VAL A 224 12.02 -10.09 -14.54
CA VAL A 224 13.29 -9.34 -14.50
C VAL A 224 13.65 -8.84 -13.11
N GLY A 225 12.78 -9.04 -12.12
CA GLY A 225 12.96 -8.63 -10.74
C GLY A 225 11.70 -8.86 -9.92
N ALA A 226 11.72 -8.44 -8.66
CA ALA A 226 10.54 -8.49 -7.79
C ALA A 226 10.55 -7.35 -6.78
N ILE A 227 9.35 -6.92 -6.38
CA ILE A 227 9.15 -5.89 -5.36
C ILE A 227 8.39 -6.49 -4.18
N GLY A 228 8.89 -6.23 -2.98
CA GLY A 228 8.21 -6.50 -1.72
C GLY A 228 7.73 -5.19 -1.12
N HIS A 229 6.46 -5.13 -0.77
CA HIS A 229 5.85 -4.00 -0.08
C HIS A 229 5.38 -4.45 1.30
N TYR A 230 5.74 -3.68 2.32
CA TYR A 230 5.64 -4.03 3.73
C TYR A 230 4.87 -2.94 4.46
N PHE A 231 3.66 -3.24 4.90
CA PHE A 231 2.89 -2.35 5.75
C PHE A 231 3.07 -2.77 7.20
N MET A 232 3.82 -1.96 7.96
CA MET A 232 4.04 -2.15 9.38
C MET A 232 2.79 -1.73 10.14
N LEU A 233 2.13 -2.69 10.78
CA LEU A 233 0.90 -2.43 11.53
C LEU A 233 1.26 -1.84 12.89
N ASP A 234 1.09 -0.53 13.08
CA ASP A 234 1.15 0.06 14.42
C ASP A 234 -0.13 -0.32 15.19
N MET A 235 0.01 -1.26 16.12
CA MET A 235 -1.05 -1.74 17.01
C MET A 235 -0.92 -1.15 18.42
N SER A 236 -0.27 0.01 18.59
CA SER A 236 -0.18 0.70 19.90
C SER A 236 -1.54 1.05 20.53
N GLY A 237 -2.66 0.81 19.85
CA GLY A 237 -4.03 0.84 20.40
C GLY A 237 -4.82 -0.48 20.43
N ALA A 238 -4.31 -1.56 19.85
CA ALA A 238 -5.03 -2.83 19.78
C ALA A 238 -4.39 -3.83 20.74
N ARG A 239 -5.01 -3.98 21.91
CA ARG A 239 -4.66 -5.06 22.84
C ARG A 239 -4.81 -6.38 22.09
N PRO A 240 -3.84 -7.30 22.17
CA PRO A 240 -4.09 -8.67 21.78
C PRO A 240 -5.29 -9.16 22.58
N CYS A 241 -6.34 -9.62 21.90
CA CYS A 241 -7.27 -10.53 22.55
C CYS A 241 -6.46 -11.78 22.87
N GLU A 242 -5.95 -11.87 24.10
CA GLU A 242 -5.40 -13.10 24.63
C GLU A 242 -6.47 -14.18 24.49
N LYS A 243 -6.07 -15.32 23.91
CA LYS A 243 -6.90 -16.50 23.84
C LYS A 243 -6.99 -17.12 25.24
N PHE A 244 -8.22 -17.52 25.57
CA PHE A 244 -8.72 -18.31 26.71
C PHE A 244 -9.18 -17.52 27.93
#